data_AF-A0A922SBM9-F1
#
_entry.id   AF-A0A922SBM9-F1
#
_cell.length_a   1.000
_cell.length_b   1.000
_cell.length_c   1.000
_cell.angle_alpha   90.00
_cell.angle_beta   90.00
_cell.angle_gamma   90.00
#
_symmetry.space_group_name_H-M   'P 1'
#
loop_
_entity.id
_entity.type
_entity.pdbx_description
1 polymer ?
#
loop_
_entity_poly.entity_id
_entity_poly.type
_entity_poly.pdbx_seq_one_letter_code
_entity_poly.pdbx_strand_id
1 'polypeptide(L)'
;MMLEFSQYLENYLWPHYKAGEASPAHMMSIIVMINEKFRERVPAWQAFLKKPEHFPAFFEQVLRASVEDDQTTSNMREQTALLLFLNHCFGSMEVQLCRDQVKRLVSLSRRNQEFKMVPKWRKYWRAIQKKDKPELLDKLNWERLYLQRLMIKFMRILEAIPEDGDVDAHAVRLQTSFQPSYWNGITVAE
;
A
#
# COMPACT_ATOMS: atom_id res chain seq x y z
N MET A 1 0.54 -21.75 6.56
CA MET A 1 -0.74 -22.31 7.03
C MET A 1 -0.62 -22.96 8.42
N MET A 2 -0.03 -22.26 9.40
CA MET A 2 -0.01 -22.65 10.83
C MET A 2 -0.01 -21.40 11.74
N LEU A 3 0.54 -20.27 11.25
CA LEU A 3 0.57 -18.97 11.95
C LEU A 3 -0.79 -18.23 11.98
N GLU A 4 -1.69 -18.49 11.03
CA GLU A 4 -3.09 -18.04 11.08
C GLU A 4 -3.85 -18.72 12.22
N PHE A 5 -3.61 -20.03 12.39
CA PHE A 5 -4.29 -20.84 13.39
C PHE A 5 -3.91 -20.47 14.83
N SER A 6 -2.71 -19.89 15.03
CA SER A 6 -2.22 -19.44 16.33
C SER A 6 -2.56 -17.99 16.68
N GLN A 7 -3.34 -17.28 15.84
CA GLN A 7 -3.64 -15.85 16.04
C GLN A 7 -2.36 -15.02 16.21
N TYR A 8 -1.31 -15.34 15.44
CA TYR A 8 0.00 -14.74 15.58
C TYR A 8 -0.02 -13.22 15.36
N LEU A 9 -0.85 -12.76 14.42
CA LEU A 9 -1.05 -11.34 14.15
C LEU A 9 -1.72 -10.65 15.35
N GLU A 10 -2.83 -11.22 15.83
CA GLU A 10 -3.71 -10.63 16.82
C GLU A 10 -3.08 -10.60 18.22
N ASN A 11 -2.33 -11.65 18.58
CA ASN A 11 -1.82 -11.83 19.94
C ASN A 11 -0.34 -11.45 20.10
N TYR A 12 0.45 -11.47 19.02
CA TYR A 12 1.90 -11.23 19.10
C TYR A 12 2.36 -10.06 18.25
N LEU A 13 2.13 -10.07 16.94
CA LEU A 13 2.72 -9.07 16.05
C LEU A 13 2.14 -7.67 16.27
N TRP A 14 0.83 -7.51 16.17
CA TRP A 14 0.22 -6.18 16.21
C TRP A 14 0.24 -5.52 17.60
N PRO A 15 -0.07 -6.23 18.71
CA PRO A 15 -0.05 -5.61 20.04
C PRO A 15 1.32 -5.03 20.42
N HIS A 16 2.40 -5.66 19.95
CA HIS A 16 3.79 -5.29 20.23
C HIS A 16 4.42 -4.44 19.13
N TYR A 17 3.69 -4.11 18.06
CA TYR A 17 4.19 -3.20 17.04
C TYR A 17 4.19 -1.77 17.59
N LYS A 18 5.34 -1.11 17.50
CA LYS A 18 5.52 0.31 17.83
C LYS A 18 6.22 0.99 16.68
N ALA A 19 5.58 2.03 16.14
CA ALA A 19 6.16 2.83 15.07
C ALA A 19 7.47 3.48 15.54
N GLY A 20 8.53 3.36 14.73
CA GLY A 20 9.87 3.88 15.03
C GLY A 20 10.78 2.95 15.84
N GLU A 21 10.22 1.97 16.57
CA GLU A 21 11.00 0.93 17.28
C GLU A 21 10.97 -0.41 16.54
N ALA A 22 9.92 -0.68 15.75
CA ALA A 22 9.74 -1.93 15.05
C ALA A 22 10.76 -2.14 13.92
N SER A 23 11.35 -3.33 13.87
CA SER A 23 12.31 -3.71 12.83
C SER A 23 11.63 -3.92 11.47
N PRO A 24 12.38 -3.84 10.36
CA PRO A 24 11.86 -4.19 9.03
C PRO A 24 11.25 -5.60 8.98
N ALA A 25 11.85 -6.56 9.69
CA ALA A 25 11.35 -7.93 9.78
C ALA A 25 9.98 -8.02 10.50
N HIS A 26 9.76 -7.22 11.55
CA HIS A 26 8.46 -7.16 12.24
C HIS A 26 7.39 -6.59 11.31
N MET A 27 7.70 -5.50 10.60
CA MET A 27 6.80 -4.91 9.61
C MET A 27 6.44 -5.94 8.51
N MET A 28 7.44 -6.60 7.93
CA MET A 28 7.23 -7.62 6.89
C MET A 28 6.42 -8.81 7.40
N SER A 29 6.62 -9.23 8.65
CA SER A 29 5.83 -10.32 9.26
C SER A 29 4.35 -9.94 9.35
N ILE A 30 4.03 -8.70 9.72
CA ILE A 30 2.64 -8.20 9.74
C ILE A 30 2.05 -8.21 8.33
N ILE A 31 2.78 -7.71 7.34
CA ILE A 31 2.36 -7.68 5.93
C ILE A 31 2.03 -9.08 5.42
N VAL A 32 2.93 -10.04 5.64
CA VAL A 32 2.76 -11.43 5.19
C VAL A 32 1.52 -12.05 5.83
N MET A 33 1.31 -11.84 7.13
CA MET A 33 0.11 -12.33 7.82
C MET A 33 -1.17 -11.72 7.25
N ILE A 34 -1.19 -10.43 6.95
CA ILE A 34 -2.37 -9.80 6.33
C ILE A 34 -2.64 -10.35 4.93
N ASN A 35 -1.60 -10.49 4.11
CA ASN A 35 -1.74 -11.05 2.77
C ASN A 35 -2.26 -12.49 2.81
N GLU A 36 -1.81 -13.30 3.77
CA GLU A 36 -2.34 -14.65 3.97
C GLU A 36 -3.80 -14.63 4.44
N LYS A 37 -4.21 -13.71 5.33
CA LYS A 37 -5.63 -13.54 5.68
C LYS A 37 -6.52 -13.26 4.46
N PHE A 38 -6.05 -12.39 3.57
CA PHE A 38 -6.76 -12.10 2.32
C PHE A 38 -6.82 -13.32 1.39
N ARG A 39 -5.72 -14.09 1.32
CA ARG A 39 -5.64 -15.32 0.54
C ARG A 39 -6.61 -16.39 1.07
N GLU A 40 -6.74 -16.52 2.39
CA GLU A 40 -7.68 -17.42 3.05
C GLU A 40 -9.11 -16.86 3.12
N ARG A 41 -9.33 -15.63 2.64
CA ARG A 41 -10.63 -14.92 2.64
C ARG A 41 -11.22 -14.74 4.05
N VAL A 42 -10.36 -14.58 5.06
CA VAL A 42 -10.75 -14.32 6.44
C VAL A 42 -10.64 -12.82 6.79
N PRO A 43 -11.32 -12.34 7.84
CA PRO A 43 -11.27 -10.93 8.22
C PRO A 43 -9.84 -10.47 8.58
N ALA A 44 -9.22 -9.68 7.72
CA ALA A 44 -7.83 -9.24 7.87
C ALA A 44 -7.65 -8.04 8.82
N TRP A 45 -8.62 -7.14 8.88
CA TRP A 45 -8.44 -5.83 9.52
C TRP A 45 -8.72 -5.78 11.01
N GLN A 46 -9.28 -6.85 11.58
CA GLN A 46 -9.79 -6.86 12.96
C GLN A 46 -8.71 -6.57 14.01
N ALA A 47 -7.49 -7.06 13.81
CA ALA A 47 -6.35 -6.78 14.69
C ALA A 47 -6.06 -5.28 14.77
N PHE A 48 -6.03 -4.61 13.62
CA PHE A 48 -5.76 -3.17 13.55
C PHE A 48 -6.91 -2.34 14.12
N LEU A 49 -8.17 -2.75 13.92
CA LEU A 49 -9.32 -2.04 14.46
C LEU A 49 -9.35 -2.05 15.99
N LYS A 50 -8.85 -3.11 16.63
CA LYS A 50 -8.74 -3.18 18.09
C LYS A 50 -7.69 -2.21 18.66
N LYS A 51 -6.61 -1.95 17.92
CA LYS A 51 -5.53 -1.03 18.32
C LYS A 51 -5.07 -0.18 17.12
N PRO A 52 -5.83 0.85 16.72
CA PRO A 52 -5.60 1.57 15.46
C PRO A 52 -4.47 2.61 15.53
N GLU A 53 -3.99 2.93 16.74
CA GLU A 53 -3.08 4.05 17.02
C GLU A 53 -1.79 4.03 16.16
N HIS A 54 -1.21 2.86 15.96
CA HIS A 54 0.03 2.72 15.21
C HIS A 54 -0.17 2.53 13.70
N PHE A 55 -1.41 2.32 13.23
CA PHE A 55 -1.67 2.01 11.83
C PHE A 55 -1.27 3.13 10.86
N PRO A 56 -1.51 4.43 11.13
CA PRO A 56 -1.08 5.49 10.22
C PRO A 56 0.45 5.51 10.01
N ALA A 57 1.21 5.27 11.08
CA ALA A 57 2.67 5.25 11.02
C ALA A 57 3.20 3.96 10.39
N PHE A 58 2.57 2.81 10.67
CA PHE A 58 2.84 1.55 9.97
C PHE A 58 2.62 1.70 8.46
N PHE A 59 1.48 2.26 8.05
CA PHE A 59 1.15 2.48 6.64
C PHE A 59 2.18 3.40 5.97
N GLU A 60 2.61 4.47 6.63
CA GLU A 60 3.69 5.33 6.11
C GLU A 60 5.01 4.56 5.92
N GLN A 61 5.39 3.70 6.87
CA GLN A 61 6.59 2.86 6.77
C GLN A 61 6.50 1.93 5.55
N VAL A 62 5.33 1.32 5.33
CA VAL A 62 5.06 0.47 4.15
C VAL A 62 5.19 1.25 2.84
N LEU A 63 4.63 2.47 2.77
CA LEU A 63 4.76 3.31 1.59
C LEU A 63 6.22 3.59 1.27
N ARG A 64 7.02 3.99 2.27
CA ARG A 64 8.45 4.28 2.08
C ARG A 64 9.21 3.04 1.60
N ALA A 65 9.01 1.89 2.25
CA ALA A 65 9.67 0.64 1.87
C ALA A 65 9.29 0.18 0.44
N SER A 66 8.05 0.42 0.01
CA SER A 66 7.58 0.03 -1.33
C SER A 66 8.23 0.82 -2.48
N VAL A 67 8.76 2.02 -2.21
CA VAL A 67 9.43 2.87 -3.21
C VAL A 67 10.94 2.93 -3.04
N GLU A 68 11.49 2.20 -2.08
CA GLU A 68 12.94 2.13 -1.86
C GLU A 68 13.61 1.39 -3.03
N ASP A 69 14.73 1.95 -3.52
CA ASP A 69 15.49 1.43 -4.67
C ASP A 69 16.57 0.45 -4.15
N ASP A 70 16.18 -0.79 -3.86
CA ASP A 70 17.12 -1.87 -3.59
C ASP A 70 16.78 -3.09 -4.47
N GLN A 71 17.69 -3.41 -5.40
CA GLN A 71 17.47 -4.31 -6.54
C GLN A 71 17.87 -5.76 -6.25
N THR A 72 18.02 -6.16 -4.99
CA THR A 72 18.36 -7.55 -4.67
C THR A 72 17.17 -8.50 -4.88
N THR A 73 17.40 -9.73 -5.37
CA THR A 73 16.34 -10.73 -5.63
C THR A 73 15.51 -11.07 -4.39
N SER A 74 16.11 -11.05 -3.20
CA SER A 74 15.39 -11.23 -1.92
C SER A 74 14.40 -10.09 -1.67
N ASN A 75 14.76 -8.87 -2.07
CA ASN A 75 13.91 -7.69 -1.94
C ASN A 75 12.70 -7.77 -2.87
N MET A 76 12.81 -8.37 -4.07
CA MET A 76 11.67 -8.42 -5.00
C MET A 76 10.45 -9.18 -4.45
N ARG A 77 10.66 -10.22 -3.63
CA ARG A 77 9.58 -10.92 -2.91
C ARG A 77 8.94 -10.02 -1.87
N GLU A 78 9.74 -9.28 -1.12
CA GLU A 78 9.28 -8.32 -0.11
C GLU A 78 8.51 -7.17 -0.77
N GLN A 79 9.02 -6.63 -1.88
CA GLN A 79 8.34 -5.62 -2.70
C GLN A 79 6.98 -6.13 -3.20
N THR A 80 6.90 -7.37 -3.68
CA THR A 80 5.64 -7.96 -4.10
C THR A 80 4.65 -8.05 -2.92
N ALA A 81 5.12 -8.45 -1.74
CA ALA A 81 4.28 -8.53 -0.55
C ALA A 81 3.81 -7.14 -0.06
N LEU A 82 4.69 -6.13 -0.10
CA LEU A 82 4.37 -4.73 0.19
C LEU A 82 3.29 -4.20 -0.75
N LEU A 83 3.47 -4.42 -2.05
CA LEU A 83 2.51 -4.01 -3.08
C LEU A 83 1.17 -4.72 -2.90
N LEU A 84 1.18 -6.02 -2.63
CA LEU A 84 -0.04 -6.80 -2.38
C LEU A 84 -0.81 -6.28 -1.15
N PHE A 85 -0.10 -5.95 -0.06
CA PHE A 85 -0.73 -5.35 1.11
C PHE A 85 -1.34 -3.98 0.81
N LEU A 86 -0.61 -3.13 0.08
CA LEU A 86 -1.13 -1.83 -0.36
C LEU A 86 -2.37 -2.03 -1.24
N ASN A 87 -2.34 -3.03 -2.11
CA ASN A 87 -3.46 -3.44 -2.94
C ASN A 87 -4.71 -3.74 -2.11
N HIS A 88 -4.56 -4.52 -1.05
CA HIS A 88 -5.62 -4.83 -0.12
C HIS A 88 -6.15 -3.58 0.59
N CYS A 89 -5.28 -2.63 0.94
CA CYS A 89 -5.67 -1.34 1.52
C CYS A 89 -6.49 -0.49 0.52
N PHE A 90 -6.08 -0.41 -0.75
CA PHE A 90 -6.84 0.27 -1.81
C PHE A 90 -8.17 -0.42 -2.09
N GLY A 91 -8.22 -1.76 -2.02
CA GLY A 91 -9.44 -2.54 -2.18
C GLY A 91 -10.41 -2.46 -1.01
N SER A 92 -9.93 -2.10 0.19
CA SER A 92 -10.74 -2.08 1.43
C SER A 92 -11.18 -0.67 1.85
N MET A 93 -11.57 0.17 0.88
CA MET A 93 -11.97 1.56 1.17
C MET A 93 -13.25 1.67 2.01
N GLU A 94 -14.03 0.61 2.14
CA GLU A 94 -15.16 0.52 3.06
C GLU A 94 -14.71 0.61 4.53
N VAL A 95 -13.51 0.08 4.84
CA VAL A 95 -12.91 0.13 6.17
C VAL A 95 -12.34 1.53 6.43
N GLN A 96 -12.90 2.23 7.42
CA GLN A 96 -12.54 3.61 7.73
C GLN A 96 -11.02 3.79 7.95
N LEU A 97 -10.38 2.82 8.60
CA LEU A 97 -8.94 2.79 8.84
C LEU A 97 -8.11 2.89 7.54
N CYS A 98 -8.43 2.05 6.54
CA CYS A 98 -7.76 2.05 5.23
C CYS A 98 -8.13 3.30 4.44
N ARG A 99 -9.42 3.64 4.43
CA ARG A 99 -9.97 4.82 3.74
C ARG A 99 -9.23 6.11 4.10
N ASP A 100 -8.95 6.31 5.38
CA ASP A 100 -8.32 7.53 5.88
C ASP A 100 -6.86 7.68 5.46
N GLN A 101 -6.16 6.58 5.18
CA GLN A 101 -4.81 6.63 4.63
C GLN A 101 -4.83 6.75 3.11
N VAL A 102 -5.60 5.88 2.44
CA VAL A 102 -5.67 5.77 0.97
C VAL A 102 -6.16 7.06 0.31
N LYS A 103 -7.16 7.74 0.90
CA LYS A 103 -7.69 9.00 0.35
C LYS A 103 -6.62 10.08 0.17
N ARG A 104 -5.57 10.08 1.00
CA ARG A 104 -4.48 11.06 0.92
C ARG A 104 -3.65 10.86 -0.34
N LEU A 105 -3.42 9.60 -0.72
CA LEU A 105 -2.61 9.20 -1.87
C LEU A 105 -3.29 9.50 -3.21
N VAL A 106 -4.60 9.28 -3.31
CA VAL A 106 -5.36 9.44 -4.56
C VAL A 106 -5.85 10.85 -4.82
N SER A 107 -5.86 11.72 -3.80
CA SER A 107 -6.48 13.05 -3.91
C SER A 107 -5.74 14.03 -4.84
N LEU A 108 -4.56 13.68 -5.39
CA LEU A 108 -3.72 14.62 -6.14
C LEU A 108 -3.23 14.22 -7.53
N SER A 109 -3.12 12.95 -7.88
CA SER A 109 -2.38 12.54 -9.10
C SER A 109 -3.04 12.97 -10.43
N ARG A 110 -4.36 13.24 -10.47
CA ARG A 110 -5.08 13.65 -11.69
C ARG A 110 -5.41 15.14 -11.83
N ARG A 111 -4.88 15.99 -10.95
CA ARG A 111 -5.48 17.31 -10.69
C ARG A 111 -5.27 18.42 -11.72
N ASN A 112 -4.10 18.53 -12.35
CA ASN A 112 -3.82 19.69 -13.20
C ASN A 112 -4.65 19.71 -14.49
N GLN A 113 -5.06 18.55 -14.99
CA GLN A 113 -5.97 18.43 -16.14
C GLN A 113 -7.44 18.61 -15.70
N GLU A 114 -7.84 18.07 -14.55
CA GLU A 114 -9.22 18.18 -14.05
C GLU A 114 -9.58 19.60 -13.56
N PHE A 115 -8.62 20.36 -13.02
CA PHE A 115 -8.83 21.75 -12.63
C PHE A 115 -9.11 22.69 -13.81
N LYS A 116 -8.72 22.30 -15.03
CA LYS A 116 -9.11 23.02 -16.26
C LYS A 116 -10.55 22.69 -16.65
N MET A 117 -11.00 21.45 -16.41
CA MET A 117 -12.35 21.01 -16.78
C MET A 117 -13.43 21.43 -15.77
N VAL A 118 -13.13 21.51 -14.46
CA VAL A 118 -14.11 21.92 -13.45
C VAL A 118 -13.53 22.96 -12.47
N PRO A 119 -13.71 24.27 -12.75
CA PRO A 119 -13.16 25.36 -11.92
C PRO A 119 -13.61 25.35 -10.45
N LYS A 120 -14.78 24.77 -10.15
CA LYS A 120 -15.33 24.65 -8.78
C LYS A 120 -14.43 23.80 -7.87
N TRP A 121 -13.67 22.85 -8.42
CA TRP A 121 -12.78 21.97 -7.66
C TRP A 121 -11.56 22.71 -7.10
N ARG A 122 -11.18 23.84 -7.73
CA ARG A 122 -10.14 24.75 -7.23
C ARG A 122 -10.52 25.36 -5.88
N LYS A 123 -11.82 25.59 -5.63
CA LYS A 123 -12.34 26.11 -4.35
C LYS A 123 -12.26 25.06 -3.23
N TYR A 124 -12.66 23.82 -3.51
CA TYR A 124 -12.52 22.71 -2.58
C TYR A 124 -11.06 22.39 -2.28
N TRP A 125 -10.18 22.50 -3.30
CA TRP A 125 -8.75 22.30 -3.11
C TRP A 125 -8.12 23.36 -2.20
N ARG A 126 -8.44 24.64 -2.40
CA ARG A 126 -8.02 25.71 -1.49
C ARG A 126 -8.53 25.46 -0.06
N ALA A 127 -9.73 24.90 0.10
CA ALA A 127 -10.24 24.54 1.41
C ALA A 127 -9.49 23.38 2.08
N ILE A 128 -9.03 22.39 1.29
CA ILE A 128 -8.17 21.30 1.77
C ILE A 128 -6.79 21.84 2.14
N GLN A 129 -6.16 22.64 1.28
CA GLN A 129 -4.86 23.29 1.57
C GLN A 129 -4.92 24.19 2.81
N LYS A 130 -6.06 24.83 3.07
CA LYS A 130 -6.26 25.67 4.27
C LYS A 130 -6.42 24.85 5.55
N LYS A 131 -6.73 23.54 5.45
CA LYS A 131 -6.75 22.60 6.57
C LYS A 131 -5.39 21.91 6.79
N ASP A 132 -4.49 21.98 5.81
CA ASP A 132 -3.15 21.40 5.93
C ASP A 132 -2.33 22.26 6.89
N LYS A 133 -1.88 21.66 7.99
CA LYS A 133 -0.96 22.32 8.91
C LYS A 133 0.42 22.45 8.25
N PRO A 134 1.12 23.58 8.42
CA PRO A 134 2.41 23.80 7.78
C PRO A 134 3.47 22.76 8.19
N GLU A 135 3.41 22.26 9.42
CA GLU A 135 4.28 21.20 9.95
C GLU A 135 4.12 19.83 9.24
N LEU A 136 2.98 19.61 8.57
CA LEU A 136 2.68 18.35 7.87
C LEU A 136 2.83 18.48 6.35
N LEU A 137 3.18 19.66 5.83
CA LEU A 137 3.24 19.91 4.39
C LEU A 137 4.22 18.98 3.68
N ASP A 138 5.41 18.76 4.24
CA ASP A 138 6.43 17.92 3.61
C ASP A 138 5.97 16.47 3.51
N LYS A 139 5.41 15.94 4.60
CA LYS A 139 4.80 14.60 4.61
C LYS A 139 3.66 14.48 3.61
N LEU A 140 2.74 15.45 3.60
CA LEU A 140 1.62 15.47 2.67
C LEU A 140 2.10 15.56 1.22
N ASN A 141 3.08 16.40 0.91
CA ASN A 141 3.66 16.52 -0.42
C ASN A 141 4.36 15.24 -0.86
N TRP A 142 5.02 14.53 0.06
CA TRP A 142 5.60 13.23 -0.22
C TRP A 142 4.52 12.18 -0.54
N GLU A 143 3.48 12.07 0.31
CA GLU A 143 2.34 11.15 0.12
C GLU A 143 1.61 11.43 -1.21
N ARG A 144 1.49 12.70 -1.60
CA ARG A 144 0.88 13.14 -2.87
C ARG A 144 1.62 12.69 -4.11
N LEU A 145 2.95 12.57 -4.01
CA LEU A 145 3.82 12.13 -5.09
C LEU A 145 4.09 10.62 -5.04
N TYR A 146 3.56 9.92 -4.04
CA TYR A 146 3.79 8.49 -3.84
C TYR A 146 3.44 7.66 -5.08
N LEU A 147 2.23 7.81 -5.63
CA LEU A 147 1.80 7.03 -6.79
C LEU A 147 2.68 7.31 -8.02
N GLN A 148 3.13 8.55 -8.21
CA GLN A 148 4.05 8.89 -9.28
C GLN A 148 5.41 8.19 -9.09
N ARG A 149 5.95 8.19 -7.88
CA ARG A 149 7.20 7.48 -7.55
C ARG A 149 7.06 5.98 -7.79
N LEU A 150 5.93 5.40 -7.38
CA LEU A 150 5.63 4.00 -7.58
C LEU A 150 5.56 3.63 -9.07
N MET A 151 4.92 4.48 -9.88
CA MET A 151 4.87 4.29 -11.34
C MET A 151 6.26 4.37 -11.98
N ILE A 152 7.09 5.34 -11.59
CA ILE A 152 8.46 5.47 -12.11
C ILE A 152 9.27 4.22 -11.76
N LYS A 153 9.17 3.73 -10.52
CA LYS A 153 9.83 2.48 -10.09
C LYS A 153 9.33 1.28 -10.92
N PHE A 154 8.03 1.17 -11.14
CA PHE A 154 7.45 0.10 -11.95
C PHE A 154 7.97 0.15 -13.41
N MET A 155 8.01 1.33 -14.03
CA MET A 155 8.55 1.48 -15.39
C MET A 155 10.03 1.06 -15.46
N ARG A 156 10.85 1.43 -14.46
CA ARG A 156 12.25 0.99 -14.38
C ARG A 156 12.39 -0.52 -14.24
N ILE A 157 11.53 -1.15 -13.44
CA ILE A 157 11.51 -2.62 -13.31
C ILE A 157 11.16 -3.26 -14.65
N LEU A 158 10.16 -2.74 -15.37
CA LEU A 158 9.78 -3.24 -16.69
C LEU A 158 10.91 -3.07 -17.72
N GLU A 159 11.59 -1.92 -17.74
CA GLU A 159 12.73 -1.66 -18.62
C GLU A 159 13.93 -2.57 -18.33
N ALA A 160 14.06 -3.06 -17.10
CA ALA A 160 15.12 -3.97 -16.69
C ALA A 160 14.84 -5.45 -17.05
N ILE A 161 13.63 -5.79 -17.51
CA ILE A 161 13.29 -7.15 -17.97
C ILE A 161 13.82 -7.32 -19.40
N PRO A 162 14.78 -8.25 -19.64
CA PRO A 162 15.30 -8.49 -20.99
C PRO A 162 14.20 -9.07 -21.92
N GLU A 163 14.21 -8.65 -23.19
CA GLU A 163 13.25 -9.11 -24.22
C GLU A 163 13.37 -10.61 -24.52
N ASP A 164 14.56 -11.19 -24.37
CA ASP A 164 14.83 -12.63 -24.55
C ASP A 164 15.76 -13.16 -23.43
N GLY A 165 15.35 -14.25 -22.77
CA GLY A 165 16.11 -14.92 -21.71
C GLY A 165 15.24 -15.52 -20.60
N ASP A 166 15.85 -16.23 -19.64
CA ASP A 166 15.16 -16.78 -18.46
C ASP A 166 14.69 -15.62 -17.57
N VAL A 167 13.38 -15.37 -17.55
CA VAL A 167 12.77 -14.27 -16.77
C VAL A 167 12.58 -14.72 -15.32
N ASP A 168 13.01 -13.89 -14.37
CA ASP A 168 12.72 -14.12 -12.95
C ASP A 168 11.20 -14.19 -12.72
N ALA A 169 10.71 -15.34 -12.25
CA ALA A 169 9.29 -15.58 -11.97
C ALA A 169 8.68 -14.53 -11.01
N HIS A 170 9.50 -13.85 -10.20
CA HIS A 170 9.04 -12.77 -9.33
C HIS A 170 8.71 -11.48 -10.10
N ALA A 171 9.37 -11.22 -11.23
CA ALA A 171 9.12 -10.04 -12.06
C ALA A 171 7.76 -10.17 -12.77
N VAL A 172 7.49 -11.37 -13.28
CA VAL A 172 6.20 -11.74 -13.88
C VAL A 172 5.06 -11.59 -12.87
N ARG A 173 5.27 -12.02 -11.62
CA ARG A 173 4.25 -11.94 -10.56
C ARG A 173 3.91 -10.50 -10.16
N LEU A 174 4.90 -9.61 -10.17
CA LEU A 174 4.72 -8.18 -9.91
C LEU A 174 3.92 -7.53 -11.03
N GLN A 175 4.16 -7.92 -12.29
CA GLN A 175 3.37 -7.49 -13.45
C GLN A 175 1.90 -7.94 -13.37
N THR A 176 1.64 -9.20 -12.97
CA THR A 176 0.28 -9.73 -12.77
C THR A 176 -0.49 -9.00 -11.67
N SER A 177 0.21 -8.55 -10.62
CA SER A 177 -0.40 -7.81 -9.49
C SER A 177 -0.90 -6.41 -9.87
N PHE A 178 -0.37 -5.84 -10.95
CA PHE A 178 -0.81 -4.55 -11.51
C PHE A 178 -1.92 -4.68 -12.57
N GLN A 179 -2.30 -5.90 -13.00
CA GLN A 179 -3.33 -6.08 -14.02
C GLN A 179 -4.77 -5.95 -13.46
N PRO A 180 -5.63 -5.09 -14.05
CA PRO A 180 -7.04 -4.95 -13.68
C PRO A 180 -7.88 -6.24 -13.78
N SER A 181 -7.49 -7.20 -14.63
CA SER A 181 -8.25 -8.43 -14.90
C SER A 181 -8.36 -9.38 -13.69
N TYR A 182 -7.41 -9.34 -12.75
CA TYR A 182 -7.46 -10.14 -11.52
C TYR A 182 -8.37 -9.56 -10.43
N TRP A 183 -8.83 -8.32 -10.60
CA TRP A 183 -9.79 -7.67 -9.70
C TRP A 183 -11.23 -8.11 -9.94
N ASN A 184 -11.53 -8.52 -11.17
CA ASN A 184 -12.86 -9.00 -11.55
C ASN A 184 -13.16 -10.41 -11.01
N GLY A 185 -12.17 -11.13 -10.48
CA GLY A 185 -12.36 -12.46 -9.87
C GLY A 185 -12.81 -12.44 -8.41
N ILE A 186 -12.95 -11.27 -7.78
CA ILE A 186 -13.38 -11.12 -6.37
C ILE A 186 -14.83 -10.59 -6.27
N THR A 187 -15.42 -10.16 -7.38
CA THR A 187 -16.83 -9.78 -7.45
C THR A 187 -17.64 -10.87 -8.14
N VAL A 188 -18.65 -11.38 -7.41
CA VAL A 188 -19.67 -12.36 -7.80
C VAL A 188 -19.28 -13.82 -7.64
N ALA A 189 -19.44 -14.30 -6.40
CA ALA A 189 -20.09 -15.57 -6.16
C ALA A 189 -21.28 -15.27 -5.23
N GLU A 190 -22.45 -15.09 -5.83
CA GLU A 190 -23.73 -15.47 -5.21
C GLU A 190 -23.79 -16.99 -5.07
#